data_AF-A0A0A1UAK5-F1
#
_entry.id   AF-A0A0A1UAK5-F1
#
_cell.length_a   1.000
_cell.length_b   1.000
_cell.length_c   1.000
_cell.angle_alpha   90.00
_cell.angle_beta   90.00
_cell.angle_gamma   90.00
#
_symmetry.space_group_name_H-M   'P 1'
#
loop_
_entity.id
_entity.type
_entity.pdbx_description
1 polymer ?
#
loop_
_entity_poly.entity_id
_entity_poly.type
_entity_poly.pdbx_seq_one_letter_code
_entity_poly.pdbx_strand_id
1 'polypeptide(L)'
;MDKPAKKDPLEDMKPRPKPVEPSDKRKRFYIVKLNQVMVEHFANRKDLRDAVGFNAYGEIESLRLEDTEEIRTYQLFKRPSHNKYYYLKQTNQSFRVLGNTDAYFQPMQQTCVSKVKKPKLVLTDEVDDDQPLKRMPLKSRDKGKVDKRVRMDENQLKNKIFEMFSKKEAMTFQEINTELDQPDQYLKTQLDKLCDLVASPPLGIKEYRLKADFK
;
A
#
# COMPACT_ATOMS: atom_id res chain seq x y z
N MET A 1 -45.95 -54.74 -0.24
CA MET A 1 -46.07 -53.66 -1.23
C MET A 1 -46.28 -52.37 -0.47
N ASP A 2 -45.19 -51.68 -0.15
CA ASP A 2 -45.25 -50.43 0.61
C ASP A 2 -45.65 -49.27 -0.31
N LYS A 3 -46.72 -48.57 0.07
CA LYS A 3 -47.21 -47.40 -0.66
C LYS A 3 -46.23 -46.23 -0.43
N PRO A 4 -45.81 -45.51 -1.49
CA PRO A 4 -44.92 -44.37 -1.33
C PRO A 4 -45.62 -43.26 -0.53
N ALA A 5 -44.89 -42.70 0.44
CA ALA A 5 -45.34 -41.61 1.28
C ALA A 5 -45.75 -40.40 0.42
N LYS A 6 -46.97 -39.89 0.64
CA LYS A 6 -47.47 -38.67 0.00
C LYS A 6 -46.62 -37.50 0.48
N LYS A 7 -45.87 -36.88 -0.44
CA LYS A 7 -45.15 -35.63 -0.17
C LYS A 7 -46.16 -34.54 0.20
N ASP A 8 -45.82 -33.78 1.23
CA ASP A 8 -46.66 -32.73 1.78
C ASP A 8 -46.80 -31.58 0.75
N PRO A 9 -48.01 -31.27 0.25
CA PRO A 9 -48.19 -30.28 -0.82
C PRO A 9 -47.81 -28.85 -0.42
N LEU A 10 -47.52 -28.61 0.87
CA LEU A 10 -47.10 -27.32 1.39
C LEU A 10 -45.59 -27.03 1.18
N GLU A 11 -44.76 -28.04 0.92
CA GLU A 11 -43.33 -27.81 0.66
C GLU A 11 -43.07 -27.07 -0.66
N ASP A 12 -43.96 -27.24 -1.66
CA ASP A 12 -43.83 -26.61 -2.98
C ASP A 12 -44.19 -25.12 -2.99
N MET A 13 -44.74 -24.58 -1.89
CA MET A 13 -45.02 -23.14 -1.75
C MET A 13 -43.89 -22.34 -1.09
N LYS A 14 -42.80 -22.98 -0.64
CA LYS A 14 -41.62 -22.22 -0.17
C LYS A 14 -40.95 -21.55 -1.37
N PRO A 15 -40.80 -20.22 -1.40
CA PRO A 15 -40.08 -19.55 -2.48
C PRO A 15 -38.67 -20.12 -2.56
N ARG A 16 -38.39 -20.85 -3.64
CA ARG A 16 -37.06 -21.43 -3.86
C ARG A 16 -36.06 -20.27 -3.97
N PRO A 17 -34.98 -20.25 -3.18
CA PRO A 17 -33.98 -19.19 -3.30
C PRO A 17 -33.46 -19.20 -4.73
N LYS A 18 -33.58 -18.06 -5.41
CA LYS A 18 -33.11 -17.92 -6.79
C LYS A 18 -31.60 -18.19 -6.83
N PRO A 19 -31.10 -18.92 -7.84
CA PRO A 19 -29.66 -19.15 -7.99
C PRO A 19 -28.91 -17.82 -8.14
N VAL A 20 -27.70 -17.80 -7.58
CA VAL A 20 -26.83 -16.62 -7.59
C VAL A 20 -26.31 -16.39 -9.01
N GLU A 21 -26.62 -15.23 -9.59
CA GLU A 21 -26.18 -14.88 -10.94
C GLU A 21 -24.70 -14.42 -10.94
N PRO A 22 -23.85 -14.92 -11.86
CA PRO A 22 -22.49 -14.44 -12.04
C PRO A 22 -22.49 -13.05 -12.68
N SER A 23 -21.85 -12.05 -12.04
CA SER A 23 -21.75 -10.69 -12.60
C SER A 23 -20.51 -10.47 -13.47
N ASP A 24 -20.48 -9.29 -14.11
CA ASP A 24 -19.36 -8.76 -14.90
C ASP A 24 -18.03 -8.81 -14.14
N LYS A 25 -17.15 -9.71 -14.59
CA LYS A 25 -15.82 -10.01 -14.04
C LYS A 25 -14.82 -8.83 -14.05
N ARG A 26 -15.21 -7.64 -14.51
CA ARG A 26 -14.31 -6.51 -14.73
C ARG A 26 -14.27 -5.50 -13.57
N LYS A 27 -15.18 -5.59 -12.60
CA LYS A 27 -15.18 -4.68 -11.45
C LYS A 27 -14.28 -5.21 -10.34
N ARG A 28 -13.26 -4.44 -9.97
CA ARG A 28 -12.37 -4.73 -8.84
C ARG A 28 -12.95 -4.09 -7.58
N PHE A 29 -13.12 -4.90 -6.54
CA PHE A 29 -13.62 -4.44 -5.25
C PHE A 29 -12.54 -4.62 -4.19
N TYR A 30 -12.39 -3.63 -3.32
CA TYR A 30 -11.38 -3.60 -2.28
C TYR A 30 -12.02 -3.50 -0.89
N ILE A 31 -11.54 -4.31 0.06
CA ILE A 31 -11.90 -4.17 1.48
C ILE A 31 -10.85 -3.30 2.13
N VAL A 32 -11.27 -2.19 2.73
CA VAL A 32 -10.40 -1.33 3.55
C VAL A 32 -10.90 -1.41 4.98
N LYS A 33 -10.07 -1.90 5.89
CA LYS A 33 -10.36 -1.89 7.32
C LYS A 33 -10.01 -0.50 7.85
N LEU A 34 -11.02 0.24 8.29
CA LEU A 34 -10.87 1.59 8.81
C LEU A 34 -10.63 1.58 10.34
N ASN A 35 -9.99 2.62 10.85
CA ASN A 35 -9.95 2.89 12.29
C ASN A 35 -11.20 3.68 12.72
N GLN A 36 -11.44 3.78 14.02
CA GLN A 36 -12.63 4.44 14.57
C GLN A 36 -12.75 5.91 14.11
N VAL A 37 -11.64 6.65 14.10
CA VAL A 37 -11.59 8.06 13.66
C VAL A 37 -12.07 8.23 12.22
N MET A 38 -11.65 7.34 11.31
CA MET A 38 -12.08 7.36 9.92
C MET A 38 -13.55 6.95 9.76
N VAL A 39 -14.04 6.02 10.59
CA VAL A 39 -15.47 5.67 10.60
C VAL A 39 -16.32 6.88 11.00
N GLU A 40 -15.90 7.62 12.02
CA GLU A 40 -16.56 8.86 12.46
C GLU A 40 -16.51 9.95 11.38
N HIS A 41 -15.39 10.09 10.68
CA HIS A 41 -15.27 10.99 9.52
C HIS A 41 -16.35 10.72 8.46
N PHE A 42 -16.50 9.46 8.05
CA PHE A 42 -17.50 9.08 7.04
C PHE A 42 -18.95 9.14 7.54
N ALA A 43 -19.19 8.98 8.84
CA ALA A 43 -20.52 9.05 9.41
C ALA A 43 -21.07 10.48 9.48
N ASN A 44 -20.20 11.47 9.69
CA ASN A 44 -20.60 12.82 10.10
C ASN A 44 -20.75 13.85 8.97
N ARG A 45 -20.42 13.52 7.70
CA ARG A 45 -20.30 14.55 6.65
C ARG A 45 -21.15 14.28 5.39
N LYS A 46 -21.76 15.35 4.88
CA LYS A 46 -22.57 15.36 3.64
C LYS A 46 -21.75 15.66 2.38
N ASP A 47 -20.67 16.43 2.50
CA ASP A 47 -19.81 16.83 1.37
C ASP A 47 -18.37 16.38 1.62
N LEU A 48 -18.00 15.22 1.07
CA LEU A 48 -16.65 14.68 1.16
C LEU A 48 -15.89 14.98 -0.13
N ARG A 49 -14.77 15.72 -0.01
CA ARG A 49 -13.75 15.86 -1.07
C ARG A 49 -12.65 14.79 -0.94
N ASP A 50 -13.00 13.67 -0.35
CA ASP A 50 -12.08 12.57 -0.12
C ASP A 50 -11.60 11.98 -1.45
N ALA A 51 -10.34 11.58 -1.48
CA ALA A 51 -9.73 11.03 -2.68
C ALA A 51 -8.96 9.75 -2.38
N VAL A 52 -8.96 8.83 -3.34
CA VAL A 52 -8.17 7.61 -3.32
C VAL A 52 -6.94 7.80 -4.21
N GLY A 53 -5.76 7.53 -3.66
CA GLY A 53 -4.50 7.50 -4.40
C GLY A 53 -4.20 6.09 -4.91
N PHE A 54 -3.68 6.02 -6.13
CA PHE A 54 -3.28 4.77 -6.78
C PHE A 54 -1.79 4.77 -7.07
N ASN A 55 -1.18 3.59 -6.98
CA ASN A 55 0.21 3.39 -7.39
C ASN A 55 0.34 3.26 -8.93
N ALA A 56 1.57 3.11 -9.41
CA ALA A 56 1.87 2.94 -10.85
C ALA A 56 1.21 1.70 -11.50
N TYR A 57 0.77 0.74 -10.69
CA TYR A 57 0.11 -0.50 -11.13
C TYR A 57 -1.43 -0.40 -11.10
N GLY A 58 -1.98 0.76 -10.71
CA GLY A 58 -3.42 0.97 -10.58
C GLY A 58 -4.03 0.27 -9.36
N GLU A 59 -3.23 -0.08 -8.35
CA GLU A 59 -3.71 -0.55 -7.05
C GLU A 59 -3.88 0.62 -6.08
N ILE A 60 -4.82 0.48 -5.14
CA ILE A 60 -5.05 1.48 -4.09
C ILE A 60 -3.82 1.53 -3.17
N GLU A 61 -3.29 2.73 -2.96
CA GLU A 61 -2.09 2.99 -2.14
C GLU A 61 -2.37 3.94 -0.97
N SER A 62 -3.25 4.92 -1.14
CA SER A 62 -3.50 5.91 -0.09
C SER A 62 -4.94 6.39 -0.06
N LEU A 63 -5.39 6.83 1.11
CA LEU A 63 -6.67 7.52 1.29
C LEU A 63 -6.40 8.94 1.80
N ARG A 64 -6.89 9.94 1.08
CA ARG A 64 -6.83 11.34 1.47
C ARG A 64 -8.21 11.75 1.97
N LEU A 65 -8.29 12.10 3.26
CA LEU A 65 -9.49 12.59 3.91
C LEU A 65 -9.38 14.10 4.12
N GLU A 66 -10.39 14.84 3.67
CA GLU A 66 -10.45 16.29 3.80
C GLU A 66 -11.53 16.68 4.83
N ASP A 67 -11.05 17.12 6.00
CA ASP A 67 -11.87 17.76 7.02
C ASP A 67 -11.99 19.27 6.74
N THR A 68 -12.89 19.95 7.45
CA THR A 68 -13.11 21.41 7.32
C THR A 68 -11.87 22.22 7.65
N GLU A 69 -11.00 21.67 8.50
CA GLU A 69 -9.81 22.37 9.02
C GLU A 69 -8.50 21.68 8.63
N GLU A 70 -8.52 20.38 8.29
CA GLU A 70 -7.31 19.59 8.09
C GLU A 70 -7.45 18.62 6.91
N ILE A 71 -6.34 18.38 6.21
CA ILE A 71 -6.25 17.35 5.19
C ILE A 71 -5.30 16.26 5.68
N ARG A 72 -5.82 15.04 5.86
CA ARG A 72 -5.07 13.89 6.36
C ARG A 72 -4.90 12.85 5.26
N THR A 73 -3.67 12.36 5.08
CA THR A 73 -3.36 11.31 4.10
C THR A 73 -2.88 10.06 4.80
N TYR A 74 -3.59 8.95 4.59
CA TYR A 74 -3.30 7.64 5.16
C TYR A 74 -2.74 6.72 4.09
N GLN A 75 -1.54 6.18 4.33
CA GLN A 75 -1.00 5.09 3.50
C GLN A 75 -1.71 3.78 3.84
N LEU A 76 -2.10 3.06 2.80
CA LEU A 76 -2.84 1.81 2.89
C LEU A 76 -1.91 0.64 2.56
N PHE A 77 -1.86 -0.33 3.46
CA PHE A 77 -1.03 -1.53 3.29
C PHE A 77 -1.91 -2.73 2.96
N LYS A 78 -1.60 -3.38 1.84
CA LYS A 78 -2.25 -4.61 1.41
C LYS A 78 -1.81 -5.74 2.33
N ARG A 79 -2.77 -6.42 2.97
CA ARG A 79 -2.53 -7.63 3.76
C ARG A 79 -3.22 -8.82 3.12
N PRO A 80 -2.53 -9.97 2.98
CA PRO A 80 -3.18 -11.19 2.55
C PRO A 80 -4.23 -11.61 3.60
N SER A 81 -5.36 -12.10 3.13
CA SER A 81 -6.38 -12.70 3.98
C SER A 81 -6.41 -14.20 3.75
N HIS A 82 -6.50 -14.97 4.84
CA HIS A 82 -6.76 -16.41 4.75
C HIS A 82 -8.18 -16.70 4.25
N ASN A 83 -9.09 -15.73 4.40
CA ASN A 83 -10.49 -15.85 4.01
C ASN A 83 -10.75 -15.09 2.70
N LYS A 84 -11.45 -15.74 1.78
CA LYS A 84 -11.98 -15.12 0.57
C LYS A 84 -13.23 -14.31 0.91
N TYR A 85 -13.25 -13.05 0.54
CA TYR A 85 -14.41 -12.20 0.71
C TYR A 85 -15.19 -12.09 -0.60
N TYR A 86 -16.51 -12.21 -0.51
CA TYR A 86 -17.43 -12.09 -1.65
C TYR A 86 -18.28 -10.84 -1.48
N TYR A 87 -18.39 -10.04 -2.54
CA TYR A 87 -19.26 -8.86 -2.55
C TYR A 87 -20.60 -9.26 -3.12
N LEU A 88 -21.64 -9.22 -2.29
CA LEU A 88 -23.00 -9.53 -2.68
C LEU A 88 -23.80 -8.23 -2.76
N LYS A 89 -24.43 -7.98 -3.91
CA LYS A 89 -25.47 -6.94 -4.01
C LYS A 89 -26.82 -7.60 -3.83
N GLN A 90 -27.54 -7.19 -2.78
CA GLN A 90 -28.93 -7.53 -2.61
C GLN A 90 -29.79 -6.74 -3.61
N THR A 91 -30.61 -7.44 -4.37
CA THR A 91 -31.70 -6.86 -5.16
C THR A 91 -33.03 -7.27 -4.52
N ASN A 92 -34.14 -6.70 -4.96
CA ASN A 92 -35.47 -6.99 -4.41
C ASN A 92 -35.85 -8.49 -4.45
N GLN A 93 -35.17 -9.32 -5.25
CA GLN A 93 -35.52 -10.73 -5.45
C GLN A 93 -34.35 -11.72 -5.46
N SER A 94 -33.09 -11.26 -5.42
CA SER A 94 -31.91 -12.14 -5.45
C SER A 94 -30.64 -11.44 -5.00
N PHE A 95 -29.62 -12.23 -4.69
CA PHE A 95 -28.25 -11.75 -4.51
C PHE A 95 -27.46 -11.93 -5.80
N ARG A 96 -26.69 -10.90 -6.18
CA ARG A 96 -25.73 -10.95 -7.28
C ARG A 96 -24.32 -10.86 -6.73
N VAL A 97 -23.44 -11.78 -7.13
CA VAL A 97 -22.02 -11.72 -6.78
C VAL A 97 -21.36 -10.69 -7.66
N LEU A 98 -20.93 -9.58 -7.07
CA LEU A 98 -20.24 -8.48 -7.76
C LEU A 98 -18.75 -8.77 -7.98
N GLY A 99 -18.14 -9.55 -7.10
CA GLY A 99 -16.73 -9.90 -7.18
C GLY A 99 -16.24 -10.59 -5.91
N ASN A 100 -14.94 -10.86 -5.88
CA ASN A 100 -14.24 -11.41 -4.73
C ASN A 100 -12.91 -10.67 -4.48
N THR A 101 -12.42 -10.75 -3.25
CA THR A 101 -11.06 -10.33 -2.90
C THR A 101 -10.45 -11.27 -1.87
N ASP A 102 -9.16 -11.53 -2.03
CA ASP A 102 -8.36 -12.38 -1.15
C ASP A 102 -7.44 -11.53 -0.25
N ALA A 103 -7.62 -10.21 -0.26
CA ALA A 103 -6.82 -9.25 0.49
C ALA A 103 -7.68 -8.09 1.00
N TYR A 104 -7.24 -7.50 2.12
CA TYR A 104 -7.78 -6.25 2.64
C TYR A 104 -6.66 -5.23 2.86
N PHE A 105 -7.03 -3.96 2.93
CA PHE A 105 -6.11 -2.85 3.16
C PHE A 105 -6.30 -2.32 4.59
N GLN A 106 -5.22 -1.93 5.24
CA GLN A 106 -5.25 -1.26 6.55
C GLN A 106 -4.48 0.06 6.49
N PRO A 107 -5.03 1.15 7.05
CA PRO A 107 -4.29 2.38 7.26
C PRO A 107 -3.19 2.10 8.29
N MET A 108 -1.98 2.57 8.01
CA MET A 108 -0.93 2.56 9.02
C MET A 108 -1.32 3.52 10.14
N GLN A 109 -1.25 3.05 11.40
CA GLN A 109 -1.30 3.96 12.53
C GLN A 109 -0.08 4.86 12.44
N GLN A 110 -0.26 6.07 11.94
CA GLN A 110 0.71 7.11 12.12
C GLN A 110 0.77 7.41 13.61
N THR A 111 1.79 6.93 14.32
CA THR A 111 2.29 7.56 15.54
C THR A 111 2.99 8.88 15.18
N CYS A 112 2.35 9.71 14.35
CA CYS A 112 2.80 11.06 14.06
C CYS A 112 2.23 11.97 15.14
N VAL A 113 2.77 11.86 16.35
CA VAL A 113 2.71 12.97 17.29
C VAL A 113 3.64 14.04 16.74
N SER A 114 3.20 14.81 15.74
CA SER A 114 3.75 16.15 15.56
C SER A 114 3.20 17.01 16.70
N LYS A 115 3.78 16.84 17.90
CA LYS A 115 3.81 17.89 18.91
C LYS A 115 4.67 19.01 18.32
N VAL A 116 4.08 19.79 17.42
CA VAL A 116 4.57 21.13 17.15
C VAL A 116 4.32 21.89 18.45
N LYS A 117 5.36 21.97 19.30
CA LYS A 117 5.43 23.00 20.34
C LYS A 117 5.21 24.32 19.61
N LYS A 118 4.06 24.95 19.83
CA LYS A 118 3.77 26.32 19.39
C LYS A 118 4.92 27.23 19.84
N PRO A 119 5.62 27.96 18.97
CA PRO A 119 6.17 29.23 19.39
C PRO A 119 4.98 30.18 19.59
N LYS A 120 4.81 30.67 20.83
CA LYS A 120 4.00 31.86 21.10
C LYS A 120 4.64 33.01 20.33
N LEU A 121 3.92 33.58 19.38
CA LEU A 121 4.17 34.94 18.90
C LEU A 121 2.87 35.69 19.02
N VAL A 122 2.83 36.53 20.06
CA VAL A 122 1.90 37.63 20.20
C VAL A 122 2.41 38.74 19.30
N LEU A 123 1.64 39.11 18.29
CA LEU A 123 1.65 40.44 17.70
C LEU A 123 0.19 40.78 17.36
N THR A 124 -0.37 41.69 18.14
CA THR A 124 -1.43 42.61 17.71
C THR A 124 -0.90 43.44 16.55
N ASP A 125 -1.68 43.58 15.48
CA ASP A 125 -2.10 44.89 14.97
C ASP A 125 -3.21 44.70 13.92
N GLU A 126 -4.19 45.59 14.01
CA GLU A 126 -5.36 45.72 13.16
C GLU A 126 -4.95 46.06 11.72
N VAL A 127 -5.38 45.28 10.71
CA VAL A 127 -5.49 45.76 9.33
C VAL A 127 -6.66 45.04 8.64
N ASP A 128 -7.68 45.84 8.34
CA ASP A 128 -8.74 45.61 7.35
C ASP A 128 -8.10 45.65 5.94
N ASP A 129 -8.30 44.64 5.10
CA ASP A 129 -8.51 44.87 3.66
C ASP A 129 -8.84 43.57 2.90
N ASP A 130 -9.97 43.66 2.20
CA ASP A 130 -10.63 42.68 1.37
C ASP A 130 -9.88 42.56 0.02
N GLN A 131 -9.15 41.47 -0.23
CA GLN A 131 -8.63 41.16 -1.57
C GLN A 131 -8.71 39.66 -1.92
N PRO A 132 -9.17 39.30 -3.14
CA PRO A 132 -9.24 37.92 -3.60
C PRO A 132 -7.84 37.41 -3.96
N LEU A 133 -7.39 36.37 -3.24
CA LEU A 133 -6.14 35.67 -3.51
C LEU A 133 -6.14 35.04 -4.91
N LYS A 134 -5.34 35.63 -5.82
CA LYS A 134 -5.00 35.06 -7.11
C LYS A 134 -4.36 33.68 -6.91
N ARG A 135 -4.98 32.65 -7.50
CA ARG A 135 -4.46 31.28 -7.55
C ARG A 135 -3.07 31.28 -8.20
N MET A 136 -2.05 30.93 -7.43
CA MET A 136 -0.74 30.64 -8.00
C MET A 136 -0.78 29.29 -8.75
N PRO A 137 -0.12 29.16 -9.91
CA PRO A 137 0.02 27.88 -10.58
C PRO A 137 0.89 26.93 -9.73
N LEU A 138 0.36 25.74 -9.46
CA LEU A 138 1.11 24.61 -8.90
C LEU A 138 2.35 24.39 -9.77
N LYS A 139 3.52 24.75 -9.23
CA LYS A 139 4.81 24.44 -9.85
C LYS A 139 4.87 22.93 -10.07
N SER A 140 5.11 22.59 -11.33
CA SER A 140 5.39 21.26 -11.83
C SER A 140 6.33 20.49 -10.89
N ARG A 141 5.85 19.31 -10.48
CA ARG A 141 6.61 18.12 -10.08
C ARG A 141 8.09 18.24 -10.48
N ASP A 142 8.94 18.51 -9.50
CA ASP A 142 10.40 18.50 -9.65
C ASP A 142 10.78 17.20 -10.36
N LYS A 143 11.15 17.33 -11.64
CA LYS A 143 11.84 16.27 -12.35
C LYS A 143 13.15 16.09 -11.62
N GLY A 144 13.33 14.88 -11.08
CA GLY A 144 14.33 14.55 -10.08
C GLY A 144 15.70 15.15 -10.37
N LYS A 145 16.29 15.73 -9.33
CA LYS A 145 17.75 15.78 -9.25
C LYS A 145 18.21 14.32 -9.38
N VAL A 146 18.79 14.00 -10.54
CA VAL A 146 19.54 12.76 -10.71
C VAL A 146 20.62 12.83 -9.63
N ASP A 147 20.47 11.99 -8.61
CA ASP A 147 21.43 11.93 -7.52
C ASP A 147 22.76 11.48 -8.16
N LYS A 148 23.66 12.44 -8.39
CA LYS A 148 24.94 12.21 -9.04
C LYS A 148 25.88 11.57 -8.01
N ARG A 149 25.54 10.36 -7.60
CA ARG A 149 26.39 9.54 -6.73
C ARG A 149 27.73 9.34 -7.43
N VAL A 150 28.80 9.72 -6.76
CA VAL A 150 30.16 9.57 -7.28
C VAL A 150 30.55 8.11 -7.15
N ARG A 151 31.03 7.52 -8.26
CA ARG A 151 31.50 6.14 -8.26
C ARG A 151 32.77 6.04 -7.42
N MET A 152 32.75 5.13 -6.46
CA MET A 152 33.94 4.73 -5.72
C MET A 152 34.85 3.90 -6.64
N ASP A 153 36.15 4.00 -6.40
CA ASP A 153 37.15 3.19 -7.09
C ASP A 153 36.87 1.69 -6.90
N GLU A 154 37.13 0.90 -7.95
CA GLU A 154 36.76 -0.52 -7.97
C GLU A 154 37.44 -1.32 -6.85
N ASN A 155 38.71 -1.01 -6.55
CA ASN A 155 39.47 -1.73 -5.53
C ASN A 155 39.00 -1.35 -4.12
N GLN A 156 38.69 -0.07 -3.90
CA GLN A 156 38.12 0.40 -2.63
C GLN A 156 36.75 -0.22 -2.37
N LEU A 157 35.91 -0.30 -3.41
CA LEU A 157 34.59 -0.92 -3.32
C LEU A 157 34.69 -2.41 -2.97
N LYS A 158 35.59 -3.15 -3.63
CA LYS A 158 35.86 -4.56 -3.34
C LYS A 158 36.27 -4.78 -1.89
N ASN A 159 37.22 -4.00 -1.40
CA ASN A 159 37.72 -4.11 -0.02
C ASN A 159 36.59 -3.88 1.00
N LYS A 160 35.74 -2.88 0.78
CA LYS A 160 34.57 -2.64 1.63
C LYS A 160 33.57 -3.79 1.57
N ILE A 161 33.29 -4.33 0.38
CA ILE A 161 32.39 -5.49 0.22
C ILE A 161 32.92 -6.68 1.01
N PHE A 162 34.21 -7.01 0.90
CA PHE A 162 34.82 -8.09 1.68
C PHE A 162 34.76 -7.84 3.19
N GLU A 163 35.00 -6.60 3.64
CA GLU A 163 34.86 -6.23 5.06
C GLU A 163 33.42 -6.42 5.57
N MET A 164 32.42 -6.08 4.76
CA MET A 164 31.01 -6.30 5.10
C MET A 164 30.70 -7.79 5.22
N PHE A 165 31.17 -8.61 4.28
CA PHE A 165 30.95 -10.06 4.30
C PHE A 165 31.75 -10.79 5.38
N SER A 166 32.84 -10.21 5.87
CA SER A 166 33.53 -10.69 7.06
C SER A 166 32.69 -10.53 8.34
N LYS A 167 31.72 -9.60 8.35
CA LYS A 167 30.81 -9.38 9.48
C LYS A 167 29.53 -10.21 9.38
N LYS A 168 29.03 -10.46 8.15
CA LYS A 168 27.79 -11.23 7.90
C LYS A 168 27.91 -12.02 6.61
N GLU A 169 27.67 -13.33 6.65
CA GLU A 169 27.88 -14.22 5.48
C GLU A 169 26.92 -13.98 4.31
N ALA A 170 25.74 -13.40 4.57
CA ALA A 170 24.72 -13.12 3.55
C ALA A 170 24.07 -11.75 3.80
N MET A 171 23.92 -10.96 2.74
CA MET A 171 23.35 -9.60 2.81
C MET A 171 22.40 -9.32 1.64
N THR A 172 21.40 -8.48 1.87
CA THR A 172 20.48 -8.04 0.80
C THR A 172 21.07 -6.87 0.01
N PHE A 173 20.58 -6.66 -1.23
CA PHE A 173 21.01 -5.52 -2.04
C PHE A 173 20.81 -4.17 -1.34
N GLN A 174 19.69 -4.00 -0.64
CA GLN A 174 19.37 -2.75 0.04
C GLN A 174 20.33 -2.48 1.20
N GLU A 175 20.69 -3.49 1.98
CA GLU A 175 21.69 -3.36 3.05
C GLU A 175 23.03 -2.91 2.47
N ILE A 176 23.49 -3.55 1.39
CA ILE A 176 24.76 -3.22 0.74
C ILE A 176 24.74 -1.81 0.13
N ASN A 177 23.66 -1.43 -0.55
CA ASN A 177 23.55 -0.13 -1.20
C ASN A 177 23.42 1.03 -0.19
N THR A 178 22.81 0.79 0.96
CA THR A 178 22.69 1.79 2.03
C THR A 178 24.06 2.13 2.62
N GLU A 179 24.94 1.13 2.75
CA GLU A 179 26.28 1.32 3.31
C GLU A 179 27.27 1.91 2.30
N LEU A 180 27.19 1.50 1.03
CA LEU A 180 28.16 1.88 0.01
C LEU A 180 27.75 3.13 -0.79
N ASP A 181 26.47 3.49 -0.76
CA ASP A 181 25.88 4.64 -1.48
C ASP A 181 26.33 4.75 -2.94
N GLN A 182 26.30 3.62 -3.66
CA GLN A 182 26.75 3.54 -5.06
C GLN A 182 25.55 3.61 -6.02
N PRO A 183 25.77 3.94 -7.31
CA PRO A 183 24.74 3.80 -8.33
C PRO A 183 24.31 2.33 -8.48
N ASP A 184 23.00 2.07 -8.46
CA ASP A 184 22.43 0.71 -8.43
C ASP A 184 22.99 -0.22 -9.51
N GLN A 185 23.09 0.28 -10.75
CA GLN A 185 23.56 -0.52 -11.87
C GLN A 185 25.04 -0.88 -11.73
N TYR A 186 25.87 0.06 -11.27
CA TYR A 186 27.29 -0.16 -11.05
C TYR A 186 27.52 -1.17 -9.92
N LEU A 187 26.79 -1.01 -8.81
CA LEU A 187 26.89 -1.90 -7.67
C LEU A 187 26.47 -3.34 -8.04
N LYS A 188 25.37 -3.52 -8.78
CA LYS A 188 24.94 -4.84 -9.27
C LYS A 188 26.02 -5.51 -10.12
N THR A 189 26.61 -4.79 -11.08
CA THR A 189 27.67 -5.34 -11.93
C THR A 189 28.91 -5.77 -11.14
N GLN A 190 29.26 -5.07 -10.06
CA GLN A 190 30.38 -5.47 -9.21
C GLN A 190 30.02 -6.64 -8.28
N LEU A 191 28.80 -6.66 -7.74
CA LEU A 191 28.31 -7.79 -6.93
C LEU A 191 28.20 -9.08 -7.75
N ASP A 192 27.75 -9.03 -9.02
CA ASP A 192 27.65 -10.22 -9.87
C ASP A 192 29.02 -10.87 -10.16
N LYS A 193 30.11 -10.09 -10.10
CA LYS A 193 31.48 -10.60 -10.22
C LYS A 193 31.91 -11.37 -8.97
N LEU A 194 31.66 -10.80 -7.79
CA LEU A 194 32.20 -11.25 -6.50
C LEU A 194 31.29 -12.23 -5.74
N CYS A 195 29.99 -12.14 -5.97
CA CYS A 195 28.95 -12.78 -5.19
C CYS A 195 28.03 -13.64 -6.06
N ASP A 196 27.43 -14.65 -5.44
CA ASP A 196 26.32 -15.42 -5.97
C ASP A 196 25.00 -14.91 -5.37
N LEU A 197 23.97 -14.83 -6.21
CA LEU A 197 22.63 -14.44 -5.80
C LEU A 197 21.83 -15.68 -5.39
N VAL A 198 21.68 -15.89 -4.09
CA VAL A 198 20.96 -17.03 -3.52
C VAL A 198 19.60 -16.58 -2.99
N ALA A 199 18.55 -17.32 -3.32
CA ALA A 199 17.24 -17.09 -2.71
C ALA A 199 17.23 -17.74 -1.31
N SER A 200 17.02 -16.94 -0.28
CA SER A 200 16.92 -17.38 1.11
C SER A 200 15.54 -18.01 1.36
N PRO A 201 15.45 -19.32 1.66
CA PRO A 201 14.22 -19.93 2.18
C PRO A 201 14.04 -19.49 3.64
N PRO A 202 12.83 -19.18 4.12
CA PRO A 202 11.51 -19.47 3.54
C PRO A 202 10.84 -18.28 2.82
N LEU A 203 11.42 -17.08 2.88
CA LEU A 203 10.78 -15.83 2.40
C LEU A 203 11.01 -15.55 0.90
N GLY A 204 11.90 -16.29 0.24
CA GLY A 204 12.24 -16.08 -1.17
C GLY A 204 12.97 -14.75 -1.43
N ILE A 205 13.54 -14.15 -0.37
CA ILE A 205 14.32 -12.91 -0.46
C ILE A 205 15.66 -13.26 -1.11
N LYS A 206 16.06 -12.47 -2.11
CA LYS A 206 17.33 -12.65 -2.81
C LYS A 206 18.45 -11.99 -2.02
N GLU A 207 19.43 -12.78 -1.60
CA GLU A 207 20.60 -12.36 -0.83
C GLU A 207 21.87 -12.64 -1.64
N TYR A 208 22.85 -11.77 -1.50
CA TYR A 208 24.18 -11.97 -2.06
C TYR A 208 25.05 -12.73 -1.04
N ARG A 209 25.81 -13.70 -1.53
CA ARG A 209 26.84 -14.44 -0.78
C ARG A 209 28.14 -14.42 -1.55
N LEU A 210 29.29 -14.33 -0.88
CA LEU A 210 30.59 -14.42 -1.57
C LEU A 210 30.73 -15.77 -2.29
N LYS A 211 31.27 -15.73 -3.52
CA LYS A 211 31.64 -16.94 -4.26
C LYS A 211 32.72 -17.71 -3.50
N ALA A 212 32.70 -19.04 -3.63
CA ALA A 212 33.68 -19.91 -2.97
C ALA A 212 35.13 -19.59 -3.37
N ASP A 213 35.34 -19.07 -4.58
CA ASP A 213 36.67 -18.69 -5.09
C ASP A 213 37.31 -17.51 -4.35
N PHE A 214 36.52 -16.75 -3.59
CA PHE A 214 36.96 -15.56 -2.85
C PHE A 214 36.69 -15.66 -1.35
N LYS A 215 36.35 -16.85 -0.84
CA LYS A 215 36.14 -17.12 0.59
C LYS A 215 37.42 -17.60 1.26
#